data_AF-A0A955E3Z7-F1
#
_entry.id   AF-A0A955E3Z7-F1
#
_cell.length_a   1.000
_cell.length_b   1.000
_cell.length_c   1.000
_cell.angle_alpha   90.00
_cell.angle_beta   90.00
_cell.angle_gamma   90.00
#
_symmetry.space_group_name_H-M   'P 1'
#
loop_
_entity.id
_entity.type
_entity.pdbx_description
1 polymer ?
#
loop_
_entity_poly.entity_id
_entity_poly.type
_entity_poly.pdbx_seq_one_letter_code
_entity_poly.pdbx_strand_id
1 'polypeptide(L)'
;MDGPSVSSVKWKMPRRHFQSCVLPVVPAVFLPMIYAFVYVKLIDFGIITAKQIAGFSGSPVMYAAVLGGIVITLVWIAAYAVRSMRYIKRFRECGGKLCFVCDYDLSDGQRRCPECGALWEPEKLGKNWRKFLD
;
A
#
# COMPACT_ATOMS: atom_id res chain seq x y z
N MET A 1 -20.89 -41.38 -17.27
CA MET A 1 -20.72 -40.83 -15.91
C MET A 1 -20.53 -39.34 -16.07
N ASP A 2 -21.64 -38.60 -16.06
CA ASP A 2 -21.65 -37.17 -16.31
C ASP A 2 -21.28 -36.44 -15.03
N GLY A 3 -20.08 -35.84 -15.03
CA GLY A 3 -19.61 -35.02 -13.93
C GLY A 3 -20.46 -33.74 -13.81
N PRO A 4 -20.71 -33.24 -12.58
CA PRO A 4 -21.53 -32.05 -12.37
C PRO A 4 -20.92 -30.83 -13.08
N SER A 5 -21.73 -30.18 -13.91
CA SER A 5 -21.36 -28.98 -14.66
C SER A 5 -21.12 -27.80 -13.70
N VAL A 6 -19.91 -27.24 -13.74
CA VAL A 6 -19.38 -26.21 -12.83
C VAL A 6 -19.96 -24.80 -13.13
N SER A 7 -21.10 -24.71 -13.81
CA SER A 7 -21.49 -23.50 -14.55
C SER A 7 -22.22 -22.41 -13.76
N SER A 8 -22.32 -22.45 -12.42
CA SER A 8 -23.03 -21.37 -11.71
C SER A 8 -22.61 -21.08 -10.26
N VAL A 9 -21.35 -21.32 -9.89
CA VAL A 9 -20.83 -20.78 -8.61
C VAL A 9 -20.68 -19.27 -8.77
N LYS A 10 -21.74 -18.54 -8.40
CA LYS A 10 -21.79 -17.09 -8.37
C LYS A 10 -20.82 -16.62 -7.28
N TRP A 11 -19.58 -16.35 -7.66
CA TRP A 11 -18.52 -15.85 -6.80
C TRP A 11 -18.92 -14.48 -6.23
N LYS A 12 -19.64 -14.49 -5.10
CA LYS A 12 -19.74 -13.33 -4.22
C LYS A 12 -18.35 -13.16 -3.61
N MET A 13 -17.55 -12.25 -4.15
CA MET A 13 -16.38 -11.76 -3.43
C MET A 13 -16.84 -11.37 -2.01
N PRO A 14 -16.30 -11.99 -0.95
CA PRO A 14 -16.66 -11.60 0.41
C PRO A 14 -16.20 -10.15 0.60
N ARG A 15 -17.16 -9.21 0.61
CA ARG A 15 -16.92 -7.75 0.77
C ARG A 15 -15.98 -7.42 1.92
N ARG A 16 -15.90 -8.29 2.94
CA ARG A 16 -15.02 -8.15 4.10
C ARG A 16 -13.53 -8.15 3.73
N HIS A 17 -13.07 -8.93 2.74
CA HIS A 17 -11.62 -8.98 2.43
C HIS A 17 -11.09 -7.84 1.55
N PHE A 18 -11.92 -7.30 0.63
CA PHE A 18 -11.52 -6.09 -0.10
C PHE A 18 -11.42 -4.89 0.85
N GLN A 19 -12.31 -4.83 1.85
CA GLN A 19 -12.22 -3.85 2.94
C GLN A 19 -11.02 -4.08 3.87
N SER A 20 -10.58 -5.32 4.12
CA SER A 20 -9.45 -5.57 5.03
C SER A 20 -8.08 -5.19 4.46
N CYS A 21 -7.87 -5.22 3.14
CA CYS A 21 -6.56 -4.95 2.55
C CYS A 21 -6.45 -3.56 1.92
N VAL A 22 -7.50 -3.04 1.28
CA VAL A 22 -7.45 -1.74 0.59
C VAL A 22 -7.88 -0.61 1.52
N LEU A 23 -8.86 -0.86 2.38
CA LEU A 23 -9.45 0.16 3.25
C LEU A 23 -8.58 0.64 4.41
N PRO A 24 -7.58 -0.10 4.95
CA PRO A 24 -6.64 0.48 5.90
C PRO A 24 -5.43 1.13 5.20
N VAL A 25 -5.05 0.69 4.00
CA VAL A 25 -3.85 1.22 3.30
C VAL A 25 -4.10 2.64 2.81
N VAL A 26 -5.29 2.92 2.28
CA VAL A 26 -5.64 4.27 1.83
C VAL A 26 -5.58 5.28 2.98
N PRO A 27 -6.28 5.13 4.12
CA PRO A 27 -6.11 6.04 5.25
C PRO A 27 -4.72 5.98 5.86
N ALA A 28 -4.02 4.84 5.90
CA ALA A 28 -2.65 4.79 6.43
C ALA A 28 -1.63 5.57 5.59
N VAL A 29 -1.89 5.81 4.29
CA VAL A 29 -1.04 6.64 3.43
C VAL A 29 -1.60 8.07 3.34
N PHE A 30 -2.91 8.21 3.13
CA PHE A 30 -3.55 9.51 2.93
C PHE A 30 -3.75 10.30 4.22
N LEU A 31 -4.06 9.68 5.38
CA LEU A 31 -4.17 10.42 6.64
C LEU A 31 -2.85 11.08 7.05
N PRO A 32 -1.68 10.41 7.06
CA PRO A 32 -0.44 11.10 7.37
C PRO A 32 -0.07 12.14 6.31
N MET A 33 -0.41 11.92 5.03
CA MET A 33 -0.19 12.94 4.00
C MET A 33 -1.07 14.18 4.21
N ILE A 34 -2.37 13.98 4.47
CA ILE A 34 -3.33 15.07 4.75
C ILE A 34 -2.96 15.77 6.05
N TYR A 35 -2.61 15.01 7.09
CA TYR A 35 -2.17 15.55 8.36
C TYR A 35 -0.89 16.37 8.20
N ALA A 36 0.12 15.86 7.50
CA ALA A 36 1.34 16.59 7.20
C ALA A 36 1.04 17.85 6.36
N PHE A 37 0.16 17.76 5.37
CA PHE A 37 -0.23 18.92 4.55
C PHE A 37 -0.95 19.99 5.36
N VAL A 38 -1.92 19.61 6.20
CA VAL A 38 -2.63 20.53 7.10
C VAL A 38 -1.66 21.13 8.11
N TYR A 39 -0.75 20.34 8.66
CA TYR A 39 0.26 20.79 9.62
C TYR A 39 1.23 21.80 8.99
N VAL A 40 1.73 21.51 7.79
CA VAL A 40 2.57 22.44 7.01
C VAL A 40 1.81 23.72 6.71
N LYS A 41 0.54 23.65 6.31
CA LYS A 41 -0.26 24.85 6.02
C LYS A 41 -0.57 25.69 7.26
N LEU A 42 -0.83 25.08 8.41
CA LEU A 42 -0.99 25.80 9.67
C LEU A 42 0.31 26.48 10.10
N ILE A 43 1.45 25.81 9.91
CA ILE A 43 2.78 26.39 10.15
C ILE A 43 3.04 27.55 9.21
N ASP A 44 2.84 27.37 7.89
CA ASP A 44 3.00 28.43 6.89
C ASP A 44 2.11 29.64 7.21
N PHE A 45 0.86 29.41 7.59
CA PHE A 45 -0.08 30.49 7.93
C PHE A 45 0.38 31.26 9.18
N GLY A 46 0.86 30.56 10.21
CA GLY A 46 1.46 31.16 11.40
C GLY A 46 2.75 31.94 11.09
N ILE A 47 3.57 31.46 10.16
CA ILE A 47 4.81 32.14 9.75
C ILE A 47 4.51 33.38 8.91
N ILE A 48 3.54 33.34 8.00
CA ILE A 48 3.15 34.50 7.17
C ILE A 48 2.60 35.61 8.06
N THR A 49 1.74 35.26 9.02
CA THR A 49 1.24 36.23 10.01
C THR A 49 2.36 36.75 10.91
N ALA A 50 3.28 35.90 11.38
CA ALA A 50 4.43 36.34 12.17
C ALA A 50 5.41 37.23 11.39
N LYS A 51 5.66 36.94 10.11
CA LYS A 51 6.54 37.73 9.22
C LYS A 51 5.97 39.10 8.88
N GLN A 52 4.64 39.23 8.78
CA GLN A 52 4.01 40.54 8.57
C GLN A 52 4.07 41.42 9.83
N ILE A 53 4.14 40.80 11.01
CA ILE A 53 4.13 41.51 12.29
C ILE A 53 5.56 41.83 12.77
N ALA A 54 6.54 40.98 12.48
CA ALA A 54 7.92 41.17 12.90
C ALA A 54 8.85 40.85 11.73
N GLY A 55 9.71 41.78 11.32
CA GLY A 55 10.71 41.56 10.26
C GLY A 55 11.74 40.49 10.65
N PHE A 56 11.36 39.22 10.55
CA PHE A 56 12.03 38.10 11.21
C PHE A 56 13.05 37.43 10.26
N SER A 57 14.33 37.63 10.56
CA SER A 57 15.43 36.77 10.11
C SER A 57 15.18 35.33 10.59
N GLY A 58 15.07 34.37 9.67
CA GLY A 58 14.63 33.00 9.97
C GLY A 58 15.45 32.32 11.07
N SER A 59 14.79 31.87 12.14
CA SER A 59 15.41 31.13 13.23
C SER A 59 15.97 29.79 12.74
N PRO A 60 17.18 29.37 13.14
CA PRO A 60 17.78 28.08 12.78
C PRO A 60 16.88 26.88 13.15
N VAL A 61 16.00 27.05 14.15
CA VAL A 61 15.03 26.03 14.57
C VAL A 61 14.04 25.69 13.45
N MET A 62 13.62 26.67 12.65
CA MET A 62 12.71 26.43 11.53
C MET A 62 13.37 25.59 10.43
N TYR A 63 14.62 25.88 10.10
CA TYR A 63 15.37 25.10 9.11
C TYR A 63 15.53 23.65 9.56
N ALA A 64 15.85 23.44 10.84
CA ALA A 64 15.95 22.10 11.41
C ALA A 64 14.61 21.33 11.34
N ALA A 65 13.48 22.00 11.61
CA ALA A 65 12.16 21.37 11.54
C ALA A 65 11.78 20.94 10.11
N VAL A 66 12.02 21.81 9.11
CA VAL A 66 11.77 21.49 7.70
C VAL A 66 12.65 20.33 7.23
N LEU A 67 13.95 20.37 7.55
CA LEU A 67 14.87 19.29 7.21
C LEU A 67 14.47 17.97 7.87
N GLY A 68 14.08 18.00 9.15
CA GLY A 68 13.60 16.83 9.88
C GLY A 68 12.38 16.19 9.22
N GLY A 69 11.40 16.99 8.81
CA GLY A 69 10.21 16.51 8.09
C GLY A 69 10.54 15.85 6.75
N ILE A 70 11.48 16.43 5.98
CA ILE A 70 11.95 15.85 4.71
C ILE A 70 12.64 14.50 4.96
N VAL A 71 13.55 14.42 5.94
CA VAL A 71 14.29 13.19 6.24
C VAL A 71 13.36 12.05 6.65
N ILE A 72 12.40 12.31 7.55
CA ILE A 72 11.43 11.30 7.98
C ILE A 72 10.61 10.77 6.80
N THR A 73 10.15 11.69 5.93
CA THR A 73 9.37 11.33 4.73
C THR A 73 10.20 10.44 3.78
N LEU A 74 11.46 10.80 3.54
CA LEU A 74 12.36 10.03 2.67
C LEU A 74 12.65 8.63 3.24
N VAL A 75 12.89 8.52 4.55
CA VAL A 75 13.09 7.22 5.22
C VAL A 75 11.87 6.32 5.06
N TRP A 76 10.67 6.88 5.20
CA TRP A 76 9.42 6.12 5.06
C TRP A 76 9.21 5.63 3.62
N ILE A 77 9.46 6.49 2.63
CA ILE A 77 9.42 6.13 1.21
C ILE A 77 10.44 5.03 0.91
N ALA A 78 11.67 5.16 1.40
CA ALA A 78 12.71 4.15 1.19
C ALA A 78 12.35 2.80 1.79
N ALA A 79 11.82 2.77 3.02
CA ALA A 79 11.37 1.54 3.67
C ALA A 79 10.23 0.87 2.89
N TYR A 80 9.28 1.66 2.38
CA TYR A 80 8.20 1.17 1.54
C TYR A 80 8.71 0.61 0.20
N ALA A 81 9.65 1.30 -0.44
CA ALA A 81 10.26 0.86 -1.69
C ALA A 81 11.01 -0.48 -1.52
N VAL A 82 11.77 -0.63 -0.42
CA VAL A 82 12.48 -1.88 -0.10
C VAL A 82 11.49 -3.02 0.13
N ARG A 83 10.40 -2.80 0.88
CA ARG A 83 9.36 -3.81 1.09
C ARG A 83 8.71 -4.24 -0.23
N SER A 84 8.39 -3.27 -1.08
CA SER A 84 7.82 -3.49 -2.41
C SER A 84 8.75 -4.29 -3.31
N MET A 85 10.05 -3.95 -3.33
CA MET A 85 11.06 -4.66 -4.10
C MET A 85 11.22 -6.11 -3.64
N ARG A 86 11.20 -6.38 -2.33
CA ARG A 86 11.24 -7.75 -1.80
C ARG A 86 10.03 -8.57 -2.22
N TYR A 87 8.85 -7.96 -2.20
CA TYR A 87 7.62 -8.60 -2.64
C TYR A 87 7.66 -8.92 -4.15
N ILE A 88 8.09 -7.96 -4.97
CA ILE A 88 8.26 -8.16 -6.43
C ILE A 88 9.29 -9.26 -6.72
N LYS A 89 10.41 -9.28 -5.98
CA LYS A 89 11.44 -10.31 -6.13
C LYS A 89 10.87 -11.69 -5.83
N ARG A 90 10.20 -11.87 -4.68
CA ARG A 90 9.54 -13.13 -4.31
C ARG A 90 8.47 -13.53 -5.33
N PHE A 91 7.68 -12.58 -5.78
CA PHE A 91 6.66 -12.82 -6.79
C PHE A 91 7.26 -13.36 -8.10
N ARG A 92 8.40 -12.81 -8.55
CA ARG A 92 9.13 -13.31 -9.72
C ARG A 92 9.73 -14.69 -9.47
N GLU A 93 10.33 -14.92 -8.30
CA GLU A 93 10.91 -16.22 -7.92
C GLU A 93 9.85 -17.34 -7.91
N CYS A 94 8.63 -17.05 -7.43
CA CYS A 94 7.51 -18.00 -7.41
C CYS A 94 6.75 -18.08 -8.75
N GLY A 95 7.29 -17.52 -9.85
CA GLY A 95 6.66 -17.57 -11.17
C GLY A 95 5.28 -16.89 -11.22
N GLY A 96 5.07 -15.89 -10.37
CA GLY A 96 3.81 -15.16 -10.24
C GLY A 96 2.71 -15.88 -9.45
N LYS A 97 3.06 -16.93 -8.70
CA LYS A 97 2.12 -17.76 -7.93
C LYS A 97 2.24 -17.49 -6.43
N LEU A 98 1.99 -16.25 -6.01
CA LEU A 98 1.99 -15.88 -4.58
C LEU A 98 0.56 -15.65 -4.07
N CYS A 99 0.27 -16.05 -2.84
CA CYS A 99 -0.98 -15.70 -2.18
C CYS A 99 -0.96 -14.21 -1.80
N PHE A 100 -1.94 -13.43 -2.27
CA PHE A 100 -2.06 -12.00 -1.94
C PHE A 100 -2.40 -11.68 -0.48
N VAL A 101 -2.77 -12.69 0.31
CA VAL A 101 -3.25 -12.50 1.69
C VAL A 101 -2.12 -12.70 2.69
N CYS A 102 -1.32 -13.74 2.51
CA CYS A 102 -0.28 -14.15 3.47
C CYS A 102 1.10 -14.33 2.83
N ASP A 103 1.28 -13.97 1.56
CA ASP A 103 2.54 -14.09 0.81
C ASP A 103 3.06 -15.55 0.66
N TYR A 104 2.21 -16.54 0.91
CA TYR A 104 2.56 -17.95 0.76
C TYR A 104 2.78 -18.33 -0.72
N ASP A 105 3.80 -19.17 -0.97
CA ASP A 105 4.12 -19.67 -2.31
C ASP A 105 3.14 -20.77 -2.74
N LEU A 106 2.44 -20.54 -3.85
CA LEU A 106 1.46 -21.46 -4.44
C LEU A 106 2.04 -22.17 -5.68
N SER A 107 3.37 -22.21 -5.80
CA SER A 107 4.10 -22.88 -6.88
C SER A 107 3.74 -24.37 -7.01
N ASP A 108 3.40 -25.02 -5.90
CA ASP A 108 2.96 -26.43 -5.79
C ASP A 108 1.63 -26.75 -6.50
N GLY A 109 0.93 -25.75 -7.06
CA GLY A 109 -0.30 -25.96 -7.83
C GLY A 109 -1.54 -26.20 -6.98
N GLN A 110 -1.48 -25.96 -5.67
CA GLN A 110 -2.64 -26.03 -4.80
C GLN A 110 -3.66 -24.95 -5.14
N ARG A 111 -4.95 -25.34 -5.25
CA ARG A 111 -6.06 -24.40 -5.48
C ARG A 111 -6.44 -23.56 -4.26
N ARG A 112 -5.92 -23.89 -3.08
CA ARG A 112 -6.14 -23.11 -1.85
C ARG A 112 -4.81 -22.91 -1.15
N CYS A 113 -4.64 -21.71 -0.60
CA CYS A 113 -3.51 -21.46 0.28
C CYS A 113 -3.64 -22.28 1.57
N PRO A 114 -2.61 -23.04 1.97
CA PRO A 114 -2.65 -23.85 3.19
C PRO A 114 -2.68 -23.01 4.47
N GLU A 115 -2.17 -21.78 4.45
CA GLU A 115 -2.15 -20.92 5.63
C GLU A 115 -3.47 -20.17 5.85
N CYS A 116 -4.01 -19.52 4.82
CA CYS A 116 -5.19 -18.65 4.96
C CYS A 116 -6.47 -19.25 4.35
N GLY A 117 -6.39 -20.40 3.66
CA GLY A 117 -7.51 -21.03 2.98
C GLY A 117 -8.02 -20.31 1.73
N ALA A 118 -7.38 -19.20 1.32
CA ALA A 118 -7.81 -18.41 0.17
C ALA A 118 -7.76 -19.22 -1.12
N LEU A 119 -8.82 -19.13 -1.91
CA LEU A 119 -8.95 -19.83 -3.19
C LEU A 119 -8.10 -19.15 -4.26
N TRP A 120 -7.23 -19.93 -4.90
CA TRP A 120 -6.34 -19.50 -5.97
C TRP A 120 -6.92 -19.91 -7.32
N GLU A 121 -7.30 -18.91 -8.11
CA GLU A 121 -7.76 -19.10 -9.49
C GLU A 121 -6.73 -18.50 -10.44
N PRO A 122 -5.86 -19.31 -11.07
CA PRO A 122 -4.77 -18.83 -11.91
C PRO A 122 -5.26 -17.96 -13.07
N GLU A 123 -6.44 -18.28 -13.63
CA GLU A 123 -7.05 -17.53 -14.73
C GLU A 123 -7.44 -16.10 -14.33
N LYS A 124 -7.90 -15.88 -13.09
CA LYS A 124 -8.23 -14.53 -12.60
C LYS A 124 -6.98 -13.76 -12.17
N LEU A 125 -5.96 -14.46 -11.68
CA LEU A 125 -4.68 -13.84 -11.29
C LEU A 125 -4.01 -13.15 -12.47
N GLY A 126 -3.91 -13.82 -13.62
CA GLY A 126 -3.25 -13.28 -14.80
C GLY A 126 -3.91 -12.01 -15.35
N LYS A 127 -5.19 -11.75 -15.05
CA LYS A 127 -5.89 -10.50 -15.41
C LYS A 127 -5.63 -9.38 -14.39
N ASN A 128 -5.62 -9.70 -13.10
CA ASN A 128 -5.40 -8.69 -12.05
C ASN A 128 -3.94 -8.24 -11.97
N TRP A 129 -2.98 -9.13 -12.22
CA TRP A 129 -1.56 -8.77 -12.25
C TRP A 129 -1.17 -7.92 -13.45
N ARG A 130 -1.75 -8.18 -14.62
CA ARG A 130 -1.56 -7.31 -15.80
C ARG A 130 -1.96 -5.87 -15.51
N LYS A 131 -3.11 -5.66 -14.85
CA LYS A 131 -3.56 -4.33 -14.41
C LYS A 131 -2.64 -3.63 -13.41
N PHE A 132 -1.76 -4.35 -12.73
CA PHE A 132 -0.80 -3.78 -11.78
C PHE A 132 0.58 -3.52 -12.41
N LEU A 133 0.84 -4.10 -13.59
CA LEU A 133 2.12 -4.00 -14.30
C LEU A 133 2.05 -3.08 -15.52
N ASP A 134 0.86 -2.89 -16.10
CA ASP A 134 0.55 -1.85 -17.09
C ASP A 134 0.23 -0.51 -16.41
#